data_AF-A0A6A1QG51-F1
#
_entry.id   AF-A0A6A1QG51-F1
#
_cell.length_a   1.000
_cell.length_b   1.000
_cell.length_c   1.000
_cell.angle_alpha   90.00
_cell.angle_beta   90.00
_cell.angle_gamma   90.00
#
_symmetry.space_group_name_H-M   'P 1'
#
loop_
_entity.id
_entity.type
_entity.pdbx_description
1 polymer ?
#
loop_
_entity_poly.entity_id
_entity_poly.type
_entity_poly.pdbx_seq_one_letter_code
_entity_poly.pdbx_strand_id
1 'polypeptide(L)'
;EKFMNCSMKIYQKSTFSSRMKNRSHLGQIGIFADTGGTSTEKLGLDPTLILRLTEGADTKRTVHEFINDQRDRFMLEYALSTKRNTIQKFEKHATMKERQLMKAEKKLEEDAMAFEEFLRENDQRSVDALKIFSERSPIQNKLTNLFLFSAAQETINKLQMTAELKKASMEIQSVK
;
A
#
# COMPACT_ATOMS: atom_id res chain seq x y z
N GLU A 1 -3.92 -4.77 37.41
CA GLU A 1 -2.49 -4.98 37.70
C GLU A 1 -2.09 -4.61 39.13
N LYS A 2 -2.36 -3.39 39.60
CA LYS A 2 -2.11 -2.96 40.99
C LYS A 2 -2.85 -3.82 42.03
N PHE A 3 -4.08 -4.23 41.73
CA PHE A 3 -4.96 -4.95 42.66
C PHE A 3 -4.39 -6.32 43.08
N MET A 4 -3.81 -7.08 42.14
CA MET A 4 -3.23 -8.41 42.44
C MET A 4 -1.91 -8.32 43.20
N ASN A 5 -1.18 -7.22 43.05
CA ASN A 5 0.10 -7.02 43.74
C ASN A 5 -0.13 -6.58 45.19
N CYS A 6 -1.23 -5.88 45.50
CA CYS A 6 -1.51 -5.35 46.85
C CYS A 6 -1.73 -6.43 47.91
N SER A 7 -2.31 -7.59 47.56
CA SER A 7 -2.59 -8.67 48.51
C SER A 7 -1.40 -9.59 48.82
N MET A 8 -0.28 -9.46 48.09
CA MET A 8 0.90 -10.32 48.27
C MET A 8 1.88 -9.77 49.32
N LYS A 9 2.59 -10.68 50.00
CA LYS A 9 3.69 -10.31 50.91
C LYS A 9 4.81 -9.64 50.12
N ILE A 10 5.55 -8.73 50.76
CA ILE A 10 6.54 -7.85 50.10
C ILE A 10 7.52 -8.63 49.22
N TYR A 11 8.04 -9.77 49.70
CA TYR A 11 9.00 -10.60 48.96
C TYR A 11 8.41 -11.35 47.75
N GLN A 12 7.08 -11.39 47.62
CA GLN A 12 6.38 -12.05 46.50
C GLN A 12 5.94 -11.04 45.43
N LYS A 13 6.04 -9.74 45.72
CA LYS A 13 5.72 -8.68 44.77
C LYS A 13 6.78 -8.67 43.68
N SER A 14 6.35 -8.73 42.42
CA SER A 14 7.22 -8.62 41.24
C SER A 14 6.84 -7.39 40.43
N THR A 15 7.84 -6.73 39.88
CA THR A 15 7.64 -5.57 39.01
C THR A 15 7.26 -6.02 37.61
N PHE A 16 6.56 -5.15 36.88
CA PHE A 16 6.19 -5.39 35.48
C PHE A 16 7.41 -5.78 34.61
N SER A 17 8.54 -5.09 34.80
CA SER A 17 9.82 -5.41 34.15
C SER A 17 10.34 -6.81 34.48
N SER A 18 10.28 -7.22 35.76
CA SER A 18 10.68 -8.57 36.19
C SER A 18 9.82 -9.66 35.52
N ARG A 19 8.51 -9.42 35.35
CA ARG A 19 7.61 -10.37 34.68
C ARG A 19 7.79 -10.40 33.17
N MET A 20 8.05 -9.25 32.53
CA MET A 20 8.34 -9.18 31.10
C MET A 20 9.56 -10.01 30.71
N LYS A 21 10.56 -10.10 31.60
CA LYS A 21 11.79 -10.87 31.38
C LYS A 21 11.58 -12.39 31.52
N ASN A 22 10.53 -12.82 32.23
CA ASN A 22 10.18 -14.24 32.46
C ASN A 22 9.13 -14.78 31.48
N ARG A 23 8.99 -14.17 30.30
CA ARG A 23 8.21 -14.76 29.21
C ARG A 23 8.96 -15.99 28.70
N SER A 24 8.45 -17.19 28.99
CA SER A 24 9.02 -18.48 28.55
C SER A 24 9.18 -18.57 27.02
N HIS A 25 8.37 -17.81 26.27
CA HIS A 25 8.50 -17.69 24.81
C HIS A 25 9.62 -16.75 24.34
N LEU A 26 10.13 -15.86 25.19
CA LEU A 26 11.36 -15.10 24.88
C LEU A 26 12.62 -15.91 25.21
N GLY A 27 12.51 -16.90 26.11
CA GLY A 27 13.54 -17.93 26.31
C GLY A 27 13.76 -18.82 25.08
N GLN A 28 12.78 -18.89 24.17
CA GLN A 28 12.94 -19.54 22.86
C GLN A 28 13.57 -18.65 21.78
N ILE A 29 13.63 -17.33 22.00
CA ILE A 29 14.26 -16.36 21.08
C ILE A 29 15.65 -15.93 21.60
N GLY A 30 16.05 -16.42 22.77
CA GLY A 30 17.45 -16.48 23.17
C GLY A 30 18.11 -17.56 22.36
N ILE A 31 18.94 -17.14 21.40
CA ILE A 31 20.11 -17.83 20.85
C ILE A 31 20.02 -19.37 20.91
N PHE A 32 20.12 -20.03 19.75
CA PHE A 32 20.85 -21.30 19.68
C PHE A 32 22.33 -21.02 20.05
N ALA A 33 22.55 -20.52 21.25
CA ALA A 33 23.74 -20.76 21.99
C ALA A 33 23.43 -22.15 22.52
N ASP A 34 23.82 -23.15 21.73
CA ASP A 34 24.27 -24.42 22.27
C ASP A 34 25.45 -24.07 23.20
N THR A 35 25.09 -23.52 24.35
CA THR A 35 26.00 -23.03 25.37
C THR A 35 26.36 -24.26 26.13
N GLY A 36 27.56 -24.79 25.85
CA GLY A 36 28.45 -25.49 26.78
C GLY A 36 27.78 -26.05 28.03
N GLY A 37 26.89 -27.01 27.83
CA GLY A 37 25.99 -27.51 28.85
C GLY A 37 24.99 -28.52 28.30
N THR A 38 25.34 -29.25 27.24
CA THR A 38 24.65 -30.51 26.97
C THR A 38 25.01 -31.43 28.13
N SER A 39 24.07 -31.56 29.06
CA SER A 39 24.13 -32.52 30.14
C SER A 39 24.56 -33.87 29.57
N THR A 40 25.73 -34.30 30.03
CA THR A 40 26.29 -35.65 29.79
C THR A 40 25.33 -36.75 30.20
N GLU A 41 24.32 -36.42 31.00
CA GLU A 41 23.21 -37.30 31.39
C GLU A 41 22.28 -37.70 30.23
N LYS A 42 22.15 -36.90 29.16
CA LYS A 42 21.15 -37.19 28.11
C LYS A 42 21.65 -38.05 26.95
N LEU A 43 22.96 -38.28 26.86
CA LEU A 43 23.56 -39.18 25.86
C LEU A 43 23.99 -40.52 26.46
N GLY A 44 24.05 -40.66 27.79
CA GLY A 44 24.42 -41.92 28.44
C GLY A 44 25.82 -42.43 28.06
N LEU A 45 26.66 -41.57 27.50
CA LEU A 45 27.99 -41.94 27.06
C LEU A 45 28.99 -41.55 28.14
N ASP A 46 29.59 -42.58 28.73
CA ASP A 46 30.62 -42.52 29.75
C ASP A 46 31.79 -41.59 29.30
N PRO A 47 32.35 -40.72 30.17
CA PRO A 47 33.56 -39.93 29.86
C PRO A 47 34.70 -40.75 29.23
N THR A 48 34.78 -42.05 29.53
CA THR A 48 35.69 -43.00 28.88
C THR A 48 35.43 -43.17 27.37
N LEU A 49 34.17 -43.07 26.93
CA LEU A 49 33.78 -43.16 25.51
C LEU A 49 34.16 -41.90 24.74
N ILE A 50 34.11 -40.71 25.36
CA ILE A 50 34.62 -39.47 24.75
C ILE A 50 36.12 -39.64 24.50
N LEU A 51 36.85 -40.12 25.53
CA LEU A 51 38.28 -40.42 25.42
C LEU A 51 38.57 -41.46 24.33
N ARG A 52 37.77 -42.53 24.24
CA ARG A 52 37.89 -43.59 23.23
C ARG A 52 37.54 -43.14 21.80
N LEU A 53 36.57 -42.23 21.66
CA LEU A 53 36.25 -41.63 20.36
C LEU A 53 37.35 -40.67 19.90
N THR A 54 38.03 -40.02 20.85
CA THR A 54 39.26 -39.24 20.56
C THR A 54 40.52 -40.10 20.45
N GLU A 55 40.52 -41.33 20.99
CA GLU A 55 41.64 -42.27 20.97
C GLU A 55 42.01 -42.74 19.55
N GLY A 56 41.11 -42.57 18.58
CA GLY A 56 41.35 -42.82 17.15
C GLY A 56 41.81 -41.58 16.36
N ALA A 57 41.79 -40.38 16.94
CA ALA A 57 42.22 -39.15 16.27
C ALA A 57 43.71 -38.92 16.56
N ASP A 58 44.55 -39.58 15.76
CA ASP A 58 45.93 -39.19 15.52
C ASP A 58 46.79 -39.15 16.81
N THR A 59 47.21 -40.33 17.28
CA THR A 59 48.09 -40.53 18.46
C THR A 59 49.46 -39.80 18.38
N LYS A 60 49.68 -39.02 17.33
CA LYS A 60 50.86 -38.20 17.05
C LYS A 60 50.67 -36.71 17.37
N ARG A 61 49.44 -36.23 17.60
CA ARG A 61 49.19 -34.81 17.84
C ARG A 61 49.43 -34.43 19.29
N THR A 62 50.10 -33.31 19.49
CA THR A 62 50.33 -32.78 20.83
C THR A 62 49.02 -32.19 21.38
N VAL A 63 48.79 -32.25 22.69
CA VAL A 63 47.64 -31.62 23.35
C VAL A 63 47.46 -30.16 22.93
N HIS A 64 48.57 -29.44 22.72
CA HIS A 64 48.56 -28.07 22.20
C HIS A 64 47.92 -27.95 20.82
N GLU A 65 48.23 -28.86 19.89
CA GLU A 65 47.69 -28.85 18.53
C GLU A 65 46.18 -29.13 18.56
N PHE A 66 45.74 -30.09 19.38
CA PHE A 66 44.33 -30.35 19.60
C PHE A 66 43.59 -29.12 20.16
N ILE A 67 44.15 -28.45 21.16
CA ILE A 67 43.55 -27.23 21.74
C ILE A 67 43.43 -26.13 20.67
N ASN A 68 44.44 -25.96 19.81
CA ASN A 68 44.39 -25.00 18.73
C ASN A 68 43.33 -25.36 17.68
N ASP A 69 43.29 -26.62 17.22
CA ASP A 69 42.30 -27.08 16.25
C ASP A 69 40.86 -26.86 16.76
N GLN A 70 40.61 -27.11 18.05
CA GLN A 70 39.29 -26.87 18.65
C GLN A 70 38.96 -25.37 18.72
N ARG A 71 39.94 -24.51 19.03
CA ARG A 71 39.76 -23.06 19.03
C ARG A 71 39.45 -22.54 17.63
N ASP A 72 40.20 -22.99 16.63
CA ASP A 72 40.01 -22.59 15.24
C ASP A 72 38.65 -23.03 14.72
N ARG A 73 38.25 -24.28 15.04
CA ARG A 73 36.91 -24.78 14.72
C ARG A 73 35.82 -23.94 15.37
N PHE A 74 35.95 -23.61 16.66
CA PHE A 74 34.97 -22.77 17.35
C PHE A 74 34.88 -21.37 16.74
N MET A 75 36.01 -20.74 16.46
CA MET A 75 36.05 -19.41 15.85
C MET A 75 35.41 -19.41 14.46
N LEU A 76 35.64 -20.44 13.66
CA LEU A 76 35.04 -20.60 12.34
C LEU A 76 33.51 -20.76 12.45
N GLU A 77 33.03 -21.64 13.32
CA GLU A 77 31.59 -21.85 13.53
C GLU A 77 30.90 -20.57 14.03
N TYR A 78 31.52 -19.83 14.95
CA TYR A 78 31.02 -18.55 15.41
C TYR A 78 30.93 -17.52 14.28
N ALA A 79 31.98 -17.42 13.45
CA ALA A 79 32.00 -16.51 12.31
C ALA A 79 30.92 -16.87 11.28
N LEU A 80 30.76 -18.16 10.97
CA LEU A 80 29.71 -18.66 10.06
C LEU A 80 28.32 -18.39 10.60
N SER A 81 28.07 -18.68 11.88
CA SER A 81 26.79 -18.43 12.55
C SER A 81 26.43 -16.94 12.52
N THR A 82 27.39 -16.08 12.83
CA THR A 82 27.21 -14.61 12.77
C THR A 82 26.87 -14.16 11.36
N LYS A 83 27.62 -14.63 10.35
CA LYS A 83 27.35 -14.29 8.93
C LYS A 83 25.98 -14.78 8.48
N ARG A 84 25.61 -16.02 8.78
CA ARG A 84 24.27 -16.58 8.47
C ARG A 84 23.15 -15.76 9.10
N ASN A 85 23.30 -15.36 10.36
CA ASN A 85 22.32 -14.49 11.04
C ASN A 85 22.17 -13.14 10.32
N THR A 86 23.28 -12.53 9.89
CA THR A 86 23.24 -11.27 9.13
C THR A 86 22.61 -11.43 7.76
N ILE A 87 22.91 -12.52 7.04
CA ILE A 87 22.29 -12.83 5.74
C ILE A 87 20.78 -12.99 5.90
N GLN A 88 20.33 -13.76 6.88
CA GLN A 88 18.90 -13.98 7.14
C GLN A 88 18.17 -12.66 7.46
N LYS A 89 18.82 -11.72 8.15
CA LYS A 89 18.26 -10.38 8.39
C LYS A 89 18.10 -9.62 7.08
N PHE A 90 19.10 -9.64 6.21
CA PHE A 90 19.02 -8.98 4.90
C PHE A 90 17.97 -9.62 3.98
N GLU A 91 17.83 -10.94 3.98
CA GLU A 91 16.77 -11.63 3.23
C GLU A 91 15.37 -11.20 3.68
N LYS A 92 15.15 -11.06 4.98
CA LYS A 92 13.89 -10.52 5.52
C LYS A 92 13.63 -9.08 5.07
N HIS A 93 14.67 -8.24 5.06
CA HIS A 93 14.53 -6.87 4.57
C HIS A 93 14.28 -6.82 3.06
N ALA A 94 14.98 -7.65 2.28
CA ALA A 94 14.82 -7.73 0.83
C ALA A 94 13.39 -8.17 0.46
N THR A 95 12.90 -9.26 1.05
CA THR A 95 11.52 -9.75 0.82
C THR A 95 10.46 -8.72 1.24
N MET A 96 10.68 -7.98 2.32
CA MET A 96 9.78 -6.89 2.72
C MET A 96 9.77 -5.75 1.68
N LYS A 97 10.96 -5.34 1.22
CA LYS A 97 11.12 -4.28 0.20
C LYS A 97 10.50 -4.68 -1.13
N GLU A 98 10.71 -5.92 -1.55
CA GLU A 98 10.14 -6.48 -2.78
C GLU A 98 8.60 -6.48 -2.73
N ARG A 99 8.00 -6.91 -1.61
CA ARG A 99 6.54 -6.81 -1.42
C ARG A 99 6.02 -5.37 -1.46
N GLN A 100 6.79 -4.40 -0.95
CA GLN A 100 6.41 -2.99 -1.03
C GLN A 100 6.47 -2.48 -2.46
N LEU A 101 7.51 -2.87 -3.21
CA LEU A 101 7.69 -2.51 -4.61
C LEU A 101 6.56 -3.08 -5.47
N MET A 102 6.23 -4.37 -5.34
CA MET A 102 5.11 -5.01 -6.05
C MET A 102 3.77 -4.30 -5.82
N LYS A 103 3.53 -3.83 -4.59
CA LYS A 103 2.30 -3.06 -4.27
C LYS A 103 2.31 -1.68 -4.93
N ALA A 104 3.47 -1.02 -4.98
CA ALA A 104 3.60 0.28 -5.61
C ALA A 104 3.45 0.16 -7.14
N GLU A 105 4.05 -0.87 -7.74
CA GLU A 105 3.93 -1.17 -9.16
C GLU A 105 2.49 -1.44 -9.57
N LYS A 106 1.77 -2.31 -8.84
CA LYS A 106 0.35 -2.57 -9.10
C LYS A 106 -0.51 -1.31 -9.03
N LYS A 107 -0.25 -0.43 -8.06
CA LYS A 107 -0.96 0.85 -7.96
C LYS A 107 -0.67 1.75 -9.14
N LEU A 108 0.60 1.82 -9.57
CA LEU A 108 0.98 2.62 -10.72
C LEU A 108 0.35 2.10 -12.01
N GLU A 109 0.23 0.77 -12.17
CA GLU A 109 -0.48 0.14 -13.28
C GLU A 109 -1.99 0.46 -13.25
N GLU A 110 -2.62 0.36 -12.08
CA GLU A 110 -4.03 0.75 -11.88
C GLU A 110 -4.25 2.24 -12.22
N ASP A 111 -3.37 3.12 -11.73
CA ASP A 111 -3.41 4.56 -12.00
C ASP A 111 -3.19 4.86 -13.49
N ALA A 112 -2.30 4.14 -14.16
CA ALA A 112 -2.07 4.27 -15.61
C ALA A 112 -3.30 3.84 -16.42
N MET A 113 -3.93 2.71 -16.07
CA MET A 113 -5.17 2.26 -16.72
C MET A 113 -6.32 3.26 -16.50
N ALA A 114 -6.47 3.78 -15.28
CA ALA A 114 -7.47 4.80 -14.98
C ALA A 114 -7.21 6.11 -15.75
N PHE A 115 -5.94 6.48 -15.93
CA PHE A 115 -5.56 7.65 -16.71
C PHE A 115 -5.89 7.47 -18.20
N GLU A 116 -5.62 6.30 -18.79
CA GLU A 116 -6.02 6.00 -20.17
C GLU A 116 -7.53 6.02 -20.35
N GLU A 117 -8.30 5.48 -19.40
CA GLU A 117 -9.76 5.53 -19.44
C GLU A 117 -10.27 6.97 -19.35
N PHE A 118 -9.68 7.78 -18.49
CA PHE A 118 -9.97 9.21 -18.39
C PHE A 118 -9.73 9.94 -19.70
N LEU A 119 -8.63 9.65 -20.40
CA LEU A 119 -8.35 10.23 -21.73
C LEU A 119 -9.40 9.82 -22.75
N ARG A 120 -9.79 8.53 -22.80
CA ARG A 120 -10.86 8.06 -23.70
C ARG A 120 -12.20 8.74 -23.42
N GLU A 121 -12.57 8.88 -22.14
CA GLU A 121 -13.81 9.56 -21.76
C GLU A 121 -13.74 11.07 -22.09
N ASN A 122 -12.59 11.70 -21.90
CA ASN A 122 -12.39 13.11 -22.25
C ASN A 122 -12.53 13.33 -23.76
N ASP A 123 -11.85 12.51 -24.58
CA ASP A 123 -11.94 12.57 -26.03
C ASP A 123 -13.39 12.38 -26.49
N GLN A 124 -14.09 11.36 -25.97
CA GLN A 124 -15.49 11.11 -26.29
C GLN A 124 -16.38 12.30 -25.91
N ARG A 125 -16.24 12.83 -24.68
CA ARG A 125 -17.00 14.00 -24.22
C ARG A 125 -16.72 15.24 -25.05
N SER A 126 -15.48 15.43 -25.48
CA SER A 126 -15.09 16.56 -26.33
C SER A 126 -15.78 16.48 -27.70
N VAL A 127 -15.81 15.29 -28.32
CA VAL A 127 -16.51 15.03 -29.58
C VAL A 127 -18.02 15.25 -29.43
N ASP A 128 -18.61 14.73 -28.35
CA ASP A 128 -20.05 14.90 -28.09
C ASP A 128 -20.41 16.38 -27.87
N ALA A 129 -19.57 17.13 -27.14
CA ALA A 129 -19.76 18.57 -26.95
C ALA A 129 -19.69 19.34 -28.28
N LEU A 130 -18.72 18.99 -29.14
CA LEU A 130 -18.61 19.57 -30.48
C LEU A 130 -19.82 19.23 -31.36
N LYS A 131 -20.31 17.99 -31.30
CA LYS A 131 -21.51 17.56 -32.01
C LYS A 131 -22.75 18.34 -31.55
N ILE A 132 -22.96 18.46 -30.24
CA ILE A 132 -24.08 19.23 -29.67
C ILE A 132 -23.98 20.69 -30.08
N PHE A 133 -22.79 21.29 -30.06
CA PHE A 133 -22.58 22.66 -30.52
C PHE A 133 -22.92 22.83 -32.00
N SER A 134 -22.43 21.92 -32.84
CA SER A 134 -22.69 21.92 -34.28
C SER A 134 -24.17 21.71 -34.61
N GLU A 135 -24.90 20.88 -33.85
CA GLU A 135 -26.33 20.66 -34.04
C GLU A 135 -27.18 21.82 -33.50
N ARG A 136 -26.77 22.44 -32.38
CA ARG A 136 -27.45 23.63 -31.84
C ARG A 136 -27.29 24.85 -32.74
N SER A 137 -26.18 25.02 -33.44
CA SER A 137 -25.92 26.14 -34.37
C SER A 137 -27.07 26.37 -35.39
N PRO A 138 -27.43 25.40 -36.25
CA PRO A 138 -28.50 25.57 -37.24
C PRO A 138 -29.89 25.61 -36.59
N ILE A 139 -30.11 24.95 -35.45
CA ILE A 139 -31.39 24.97 -34.74
C ILE A 139 -31.63 26.34 -34.09
N GLN A 140 -30.61 26.91 -33.44
CA GLN A 140 -30.63 28.28 -32.90
C GLN A 140 -30.89 29.28 -34.02
N ASN A 141 -30.19 29.18 -35.15
CA ASN A 141 -30.44 30.03 -36.32
C ASN A 141 -31.86 29.86 -36.88
N LYS A 142 -32.41 28.64 -36.92
CA LYS A 142 -33.80 28.42 -37.34
C LYS A 142 -34.81 29.04 -36.37
N LEU A 143 -34.57 28.91 -35.06
CA LEU A 143 -35.42 29.50 -34.00
C LEU A 143 -35.39 31.02 -34.03
N THR A 144 -34.23 31.63 -34.18
CA THR A 144 -34.10 33.10 -34.28
C THR A 144 -34.78 33.62 -35.55
N ASN A 145 -34.60 32.93 -36.69
CA ASN A 145 -35.29 33.30 -37.93
C ASN A 145 -36.82 33.14 -37.82
N LEU A 146 -37.31 32.08 -37.16
CA LEU A 146 -38.75 31.89 -36.93
C LEU A 146 -39.34 32.98 -36.02
N PHE A 147 -38.63 33.35 -34.95
CA PHE A 147 -39.03 34.43 -34.07
C PHE A 147 -39.06 35.79 -34.79
N LEU A 148 -38.02 36.10 -35.57
CA LEU A 148 -37.95 37.30 -36.41
C LEU A 148 -39.10 37.35 -37.43
N PHE A 149 -39.41 36.23 -38.08
CA PHE A 149 -40.54 36.14 -39.01
C PHE A 149 -41.88 36.39 -38.34
N SER A 150 -42.12 35.79 -37.16
CA SER A 150 -43.34 36.01 -36.38
C SER A 150 -43.50 37.48 -35.97
N ALA A 151 -42.42 38.11 -35.49
CA ALA A 151 -42.42 39.53 -35.13
C ALA A 151 -42.71 40.42 -36.34
N ALA A 152 -42.10 40.13 -37.51
CA ALA A 152 -42.37 40.85 -38.74
C ALA A 152 -43.85 40.72 -39.16
N GLN A 153 -44.43 39.52 -39.10
CA GLN A 153 -45.85 39.32 -39.43
C GLN A 153 -46.77 40.11 -38.49
N GLU A 154 -46.47 40.16 -37.20
CA GLU A 154 -47.25 40.94 -36.23
C GLU A 154 -47.17 42.45 -36.55
N THR A 155 -46.00 42.96 -36.94
CA THR A 155 -45.86 44.36 -37.36
C THR A 155 -46.62 44.67 -38.65
N ILE A 156 -46.63 43.75 -39.63
CA ILE A 156 -47.40 43.90 -40.87
C ILE A 156 -48.90 43.95 -40.55
N ASN A 157 -49.38 43.03 -39.71
CA ASN A 157 -50.79 42.99 -39.32
C ASN A 157 -51.18 44.28 -38.58
N LYS A 158 -50.35 44.79 -37.67
CA LYS A 158 -50.58 46.08 -36.99
C LYS A 158 -50.63 47.25 -37.99
N LEU A 159 -49.73 47.29 -38.97
CA LEU A 159 -49.74 48.32 -40.01
C LEU A 159 -51.00 48.26 -40.86
N GLN A 160 -51.46 47.08 -41.25
CA GLN A 160 -52.71 46.88 -41.99
C GLN A 160 -53.91 47.42 -41.19
N MET A 161 -54.02 47.06 -39.90
CA MET A 161 -55.09 47.57 -39.02
C MET A 161 -55.04 49.10 -38.91
N THR A 162 -53.85 49.71 -38.79
CA THR A 162 -53.74 51.19 -38.78
C THR A 162 -54.10 51.84 -40.11
N ALA A 163 -53.82 51.17 -41.24
CA ALA A 163 -54.18 51.66 -42.56
C ALA A 163 -55.70 51.61 -42.77
N GLU A 164 -56.36 50.52 -42.35
CA GLU A 164 -57.82 50.40 -42.38
C GLU A 164 -58.49 51.42 -41.46
N LEU A 165 -58.00 51.61 -40.24
CA LEU A 165 -58.49 52.65 -39.33
C LEU A 165 -58.31 54.05 -39.91
N LYS A 166 -57.17 54.35 -40.54
CA LYS A 166 -56.97 55.63 -41.24
C LYS A 166 -57.94 55.80 -42.41
N LYS A 167 -58.18 54.75 -43.20
CA LYS A 167 -59.13 54.78 -44.31
C LYS A 167 -60.56 55.04 -43.81
N ALA A 168 -61.01 54.30 -42.79
CA ALA A 168 -62.32 54.52 -42.18
C ALA A 168 -62.44 55.91 -41.56
N SER A 169 -61.38 56.43 -40.93
CA SER A 169 -61.35 57.79 -40.40
C SER A 169 -61.49 58.84 -41.50
N MET A 170 -60.84 58.66 -42.66
CA MET A 170 -60.96 59.57 -43.81
C MET A 170 -62.36 59.52 -44.44
N GLU A 171 -62.97 58.33 -44.55
CA GLU A 171 -64.34 58.17 -45.03
C GLU A 171 -65.33 58.91 -44.12
N ILE A 172 -65.22 58.77 -42.80
CA ILE A 172 -66.05 59.51 -41.82
C ILE A 172 -65.86 61.03 -41.96
N GLN A 173 -64.64 61.48 -42.23
CA GLN A 173 -64.31 62.91 -42.38
C GLN A 173 -64.79 63.50 -43.71
N SER A 174 -65.07 62.67 -44.73
CA SER A 174 -65.63 63.07 -46.03
C SER A 174 -67.16 63.14 -46.08
N VAL A 175 -67.85 62.63 -45.04
CA VAL A 175 -69.31 62.56 -44.93
C VAL A 175 -69.87 63.69 -44.05
N LYS A 176 -69.01 64.61 -43.58
CA LYS A 176 -69.38 65.88 -42.93
C LYS A 176 -69.16 67.04 -43.88
#